data_AF-A0A7X7KFC2-F1
#
_entry.id   AF-A0A7X7KFC2-F1
#
_cell.length_a   1.000
_cell.length_b   1.000
_cell.length_c   1.000
_cell.angle_alpha   90.00
_cell.angle_beta   90.00
_cell.angle_gamma   90.00
#
_symmetry.space_group_name_H-M   'P 1'
#
loop_
_entity.id
_entity.type
_entity.pdbx_description
1 polymer ?
#
loop_
_entity_poly.entity_id
_entity_poly.type
_entity_poly.pdbx_seq_one_letter_code
_entity_poly.pdbx_strand_id
1 'polypeptide(L)' 'MAKQLTGEVKFQVPGGQATPAPPVGTSLGRFGINLGQFVQQFNERTK' A
#
# COMPACT_ATOMS: atom_id res chain seq x y z
N MET A 1 -10.25 -14.51 -17.67
CA MET A 1 -9.24 -15.20 -16.84
C MET A 1 -9.29 -14.57 -15.45
N ALA A 2 -9.78 -15.30 -14.45
CA ALA A 2 -9.96 -14.78 -13.10
C ALA A 2 -8.58 -14.60 -12.43
N LYS A 3 -8.17 -13.35 -12.16
CA LYS A 3 -6.91 -13.05 -11.48
C LYS A 3 -6.97 -13.65 -10.08
N GLN A 4 -6.11 -14.64 -9.83
CA GLN A 4 -5.91 -15.24 -8.52
C GLN A 4 -5.43 -14.15 -7.56
N LEU A 5 -6.08 -14.05 -6.40
CA LEU A 5 -5.75 -13.06 -5.38
C LEU A 5 -4.38 -13.41 -4.80
N THR A 6 -3.34 -12.65 -5.19
CA THR A 6 -1.95 -12.90 -4.79
C THR A 6 -1.76 -12.76 -3.26
N GLY A 7 -2.62 -11.98 -2.61
CA GLY A 7 -2.76 -11.89 -1.16
C GLY A 7 -3.43 -10.58 -0.75
N GLU A 8 -4.03 -10.59 0.44
CA GLU A 8 -4.65 -9.40 1.03
C GLU A 8 -3.78 -8.81 2.13
N VAL A 9 -3.77 -7.47 2.20
CA VAL A 9 -3.07 -6.72 3.22
C VAL A 9 -4.00 -5.70 3.80
N LYS A 10 -4.01 -5.59 5.12
CA LYS A 10 -4.74 -4.56 5.82
C LYS A 10 -3.73 -3.75 6.61
N PHE A 11 -3.72 -2.45 6.38
CA PHE A 11 -2.96 -1.49 7.17
C PHE A 11 -3.87 -0.30 7.43
N GLN A 12 -3.66 0.35 8.57
CA GLN A 12 -4.38 1.54 8.93
C GLN A 12 -3.40 2.71 8.90
N VAL A 13 -3.66 3.67 8.04
CA VAL A 13 -2.91 4.93 7.97
C VAL A 13 -3.88 6.10 7.87
N PRO A 14 -3.59 7.21 8.55
CA PRO A 14 -4.33 8.45 8.37
C PRO A 14 -4.20 8.95 6.93
N GLY A 15 -5.29 9.49 6.37
CA GLY A 15 -5.33 10.04 5.02
C GLY A 15 -4.28 11.14 4.81
N GLY A 16 -3.66 11.16 3.64
CA GLY A 16 -2.59 12.11 3.31
C GLY A 16 -1.25 11.90 4.05
N GLN A 17 -1.17 10.93 4.96
CA GLN A 17 0.00 10.64 5.80
C GLN A 17 0.48 9.18 5.69
N ALA A 18 0.22 8.50 4.58
CA ALA A 18 0.89 7.24 4.30
C ALA A 18 2.39 7.47 4.19
N THR A 19 3.15 6.56 4.78
CA THR A 19 4.61 6.53 4.72
C THR A 19 5.04 5.11 4.32
N PRO A 20 6.22 4.95 3.69
CA PRO A 20 6.78 3.64 3.38
C PRO A 20 7.25 2.87 4.64
N ALA A 21 6.86 3.33 5.84
CA ALA A 21 7.20 2.77 7.13
C ALA A 21 6.69 1.32 7.30
N PRO A 22 7.21 0.56 8.27
CA PRO A 22 6.99 -0.88 8.41
C PRO A 22 5.54 -1.39 8.26
N PRO A 23 4.47 -0.74 8.76
CA PRO A 23 3.12 -1.30 8.62
C PRO A 23 2.63 -1.36 7.16
N VAL A 24 2.95 -0.36 6.34
CA VAL A 24 2.57 -0.28 4.92
C VAL A 24 3.68 -0.87 4.03
N GLY A 25 4.93 -0.49 4.34
CA GLY A 25 6.19 -0.99 3.80
C GLY A 25 6.27 -2.51 3.70
N THR A 26 6.20 -3.17 4.85
CA THR A 26 6.36 -4.63 4.95
C THR A 26 5.16 -5.38 4.38
N SER A 27 3.96 -4.80 4.55
CA SER A 27 2.71 -5.38 4.05
C SER A 27 2.62 -5.38 2.54
N LEU A 28 3.02 -4.30 1.87
CA LEU A 28 2.96 -4.20 0.42
C LEU A 28 4.24 -4.74 -0.24
N GLY A 29 5.41 -4.58 0.38
CA GLY A 29 6.69 -5.05 -0.14
C GLY A 29 6.73 -6.54 -0.48
N ARG A 30 5.99 -7.38 0.27
CA ARG A 30 5.87 -8.84 -0.01
C ARG A 30 5.19 -9.17 -1.35
N PHE A 31 4.48 -8.22 -1.97
CA PHE A 31 3.84 -8.39 -3.28
C PHE A 31 4.63 -7.78 -4.44
N GLY A 32 5.85 -7.28 -4.19
CA GLY A 32 6.70 -6.68 -5.22
C GLY A 32 6.15 -5.36 -5.79
N ILE A 33 5.26 -4.69 -5.05
CA ILE A 33 4.64 -3.42 -5.44
C ILE A 33 5.52 -2.24 -5.02
N ASN A 34 5.55 -1.23 -5.89
CA ASN A 34 6.31 -0.01 -5.67
C ASN A 34 5.69 0.82 -4.54
N LEU A 35 6.28 0.73 -3.35
CA LEU A 35 5.86 1.42 -2.13
C LEU A 35 5.77 2.94 -2.31
N GLY A 36 6.72 3.55 -3.02
CA GLY A 36 6.71 5.00 -3.26
C GLY A 36 5.51 5.46 -4.08
N GLN A 37 5.16 4.72 -5.13
CA GLN A 37 3.95 5.01 -5.92
C GLN A 37 2.67 4.75 -5.13
N PHE A 38 2.64 3.68 -4.34
CA PHE A 38 1.49 3.40 -3.49
C PHE A 38 1.26 4.54 -2.48
N VAL A 39 2.31 4.98 -1.80
CA VAL A 39 2.24 6.05 -0.82
C VAL A 39 1.80 7.37 -1.46
N GLN A 40 2.31 7.72 -2.65
CA GLN A 40 1.84 8.91 -3.38
C GLN A 40 0.36 8.77 -3.79
N GLN A 41 -0.03 7.69 -4.45
CA GLN A 41 -1.42 7.48 -4.88
C GLN A 41 -2.39 7.43 -3.70
N PHE A 42 -1.99 6.81 -2.59
CA PHE A 42 -2.78 6.79 -1.37
C PHE A 42 -2.90 8.20 -0.81
N ASN A 43 -1.80 8.94 -0.68
CA ASN A 43 -1.84 10.31 -0.17
C ASN A 43 -2.64 11.25 -1.06
N GLU A 44 -2.57 11.13 -2.39
CA GLU A 44 -3.39 11.92 -3.32
C GLU A 44 -4.87 11.56 -3.26
N ARG A 45 -5.22 10.27 -3.17
CA ARG A 45 -6.63 9.83 -3.10
C ARG A 45 -7.28 10.06 -1.73
N THR A 46 -6.48 10.15 -0.68
CA THR A 46 -6.95 10.28 0.71
C THR A 46 -6.69 11.68 1.28
N LYS A 47 -6.22 12.62 0.47
CA LYS A 47 -6.09 14.04 0.80
C LYS A 47 -7.44 14.72 0.88
#